data_AF-A0A328S0Z4-F1
#
_entry.id   AF-A0A328S0Z4-F1
#
_cell.length_a   1.000
_cell.length_b   1.000
_cell.length_c   1.000
_cell.angle_alpha   90.00
_cell.angle_beta   90.00
_cell.angle_gamma   90.00
#
_symmetry.space_group_name_H-M   'P 1'
#
loop_
_entity.id
_entity.type
_entity.pdbx_description
1 polymer ?
#
loop_
_entity_poly.entity_id
_entity_poly.type
_entity_poly.pdbx_seq_one_letter_code
_entity_poly.pdbx_strand_id
1 'polypeptide(L)'
;MIITLIKKQTGEEFVKDMEKEYGSLQKIKIAYEKSNNMKLLVDMENWEYYKEHPKETLELSESLITDDISLSKLDLLLLNTVKHKHPKSIREIATILNKNVSSIQPQLKKLESEGLIKFKEGNKNSLVPYLTYDDIKITI
;
A
#
# COMPACT_ATOMS: atom_id res chain seq x y z
N MET A 1 2.88 19.22 3.62
CA MET A 1 3.94 18.18 3.49
C MET A 1 3.50 17.14 2.46
N ILE A 2 4.42 16.44 1.77
CA ILE A 2 4.06 15.36 0.83
C ILE A 2 4.69 14.06 1.31
N ILE A 3 3.85 13.03 1.50
CA ILE A 3 4.28 11.66 1.77
C ILE A 3 4.02 10.82 0.53
N THR A 4 5.06 10.27 -0.07
CA THR A 4 4.96 9.36 -1.21
C THR A 4 5.20 7.93 -0.75
N LEU A 5 4.22 7.06 -0.97
CA LEU A 5 4.29 5.61 -0.73
C LEU A 5 4.73 4.94 -2.02
N ILE A 6 5.85 4.21 -2.00
CA ILE A 6 6.45 3.61 -3.19
C ILE A 6 6.38 2.09 -3.09
N LYS A 7 5.68 1.44 -4.02
CA LYS A 7 5.61 -0.01 -4.19
C LYS A 7 6.49 -0.42 -5.36
N LYS A 8 7.42 -1.34 -5.13
CA LYS A 8 8.24 -1.97 -6.16
C LYS A 8 7.60 -3.30 -6.52
N GLN A 9 7.40 -3.53 -7.81
CA GLN A 9 6.88 -4.80 -8.28
C GLN A 9 7.41 -5.11 -9.68
N THR A 10 7.29 -6.37 -10.07
CA THR A 10 7.59 -6.84 -11.42
C THR A 10 6.44 -6.53 -12.38
N GLY A 11 6.74 -6.50 -13.68
CA GLY A 11 5.73 -6.41 -14.73
C GLY A 11 4.69 -7.54 -14.61
N GLU A 12 5.13 -8.75 -14.27
CA GLU A 12 4.23 -9.89 -14.04
C GLU A 12 3.24 -9.64 -12.88
N GLU A 13 3.72 -9.09 -11.76
CA GLU A 13 2.87 -8.73 -10.62
C GLU A 13 1.90 -7.59 -10.98
N PHE A 14 2.38 -6.58 -11.70
CA PHE A 14 1.54 -5.48 -12.18
C PHE A 14 0.42 -5.98 -13.10
N VAL A 15 0.73 -6.86 -14.06
CA VAL A 15 -0.26 -7.45 -14.97
C VAL A 15 -1.35 -8.19 -14.18
N LYS A 16 -0.98 -8.96 -13.15
CA LYS A 16 -1.95 -9.66 -12.27
C LYS A 16 -2.81 -8.67 -11.48
N ASP A 17 -2.23 -7.57 -11.00
CA ASP A 17 -2.97 -6.51 -10.32
C ASP A 17 -3.99 -5.84 -11.27
N MET A 18 -3.60 -5.56 -12.52
CA MET A 18 -4.49 -5.00 -13.55
C MET A 18 -5.61 -5.96 -13.96
N GLU A 19 -5.32 -7.26 -14.09
CA GLU A 19 -6.33 -8.29 -14.32
C GLU A 19 -7.35 -8.34 -13.17
N LYS A 20 -6.90 -8.17 -11.93
CA LYS A 20 -7.79 -8.13 -10.77
C LYS A 20 -8.63 -6.86 -10.70
N GLU A 21 -8.05 -5.71 -11.03
CA GLU A 21 -8.72 -4.39 -10.94
C GLU A 21 -9.73 -4.19 -12.09
N TYR A 22 -9.33 -4.50 -13.32
CA TYR A 22 -10.10 -4.18 -14.54
C TYR A 22 -10.69 -5.42 -15.22
N GLY A 23 -10.20 -6.62 -14.93
CA GLY A 23 -10.64 -7.87 -15.55
C GLY A 23 -9.99 -8.16 -16.90
N SER A 24 -9.95 -7.19 -17.82
CA SER A 24 -9.28 -7.35 -19.13
C SER A 24 -8.88 -6.01 -19.78
N LEU A 25 -7.91 -6.07 -20.70
CA LEU A 25 -7.48 -4.92 -21.50
C LEU A 25 -8.65 -4.29 -22.29
N GLN A 26 -9.57 -5.11 -22.80
CA GLN A 26 -10.76 -4.60 -23.49
C GLN A 26 -11.68 -3.80 -22.57
N LYS A 27 -11.83 -4.21 -21.31
CA LYS A 27 -12.68 -3.50 -20.35
C LYS A 27 -12.11 -2.12 -20.01
N ILE A 28 -10.80 -2.02 -19.78
CA ILE A 28 -10.17 -0.73 -19.50
C ILE A 28 -10.23 0.20 -20.72
N LYS A 29 -10.04 -0.34 -21.94
CA LYS A 29 -10.19 0.43 -23.19
C LYS A 29 -11.60 1.02 -23.33
N ILE A 30 -12.64 0.20 -23.14
CA ILE A 30 -14.04 0.66 -23.19
C ILE A 30 -14.31 1.72 -22.10
N ALA A 31 -13.75 1.53 -20.90
CA ALA A 31 -13.91 2.49 -19.80
C ALA A 31 -13.22 3.83 -20.11
N TYR A 32 -12.04 3.79 -20.73
CA TYR A 32 -11.34 4.99 -21.20
C TYR A 32 -12.14 5.71 -22.29
N GLU A 33 -12.59 5.01 -23.33
CA GLU A 33 -13.39 5.60 -24.42
C GLU A 33 -14.65 6.32 -23.91
N LYS A 34 -15.25 5.84 -22.82
CA LYS A 34 -16.44 6.44 -22.21
C LYS A 34 -16.15 7.63 -21.30
N SER A 35 -15.00 7.64 -20.63
CA SER A 35 -14.70 8.62 -19.57
C SER A 35 -13.63 9.64 -19.96
N ASN A 36 -12.83 9.35 -20.98
CA ASN A 36 -11.61 10.06 -21.35
C ASN A 36 -10.66 10.28 -20.16
N ASN A 37 -10.65 9.34 -19.20
CA ASN A 37 -9.86 9.43 -17.99
C ASN A 37 -8.40 9.05 -18.27
N MET A 38 -7.49 10.02 -18.14
CA MET A 38 -6.06 9.83 -18.39
C MET A 38 -5.41 8.74 -17.54
N LYS A 39 -5.92 8.47 -16.32
CA LYS A 39 -5.43 7.34 -15.51
C LYS A 39 -5.64 6.01 -16.23
N LEU A 40 -6.82 5.82 -16.83
CA LEU A 40 -7.14 4.58 -17.54
C LEU A 40 -6.27 4.41 -18.79
N LEU A 41 -5.92 5.51 -19.46
CA LEU A 41 -4.99 5.48 -20.58
C LEU A 41 -3.60 5.01 -20.14
N VAL A 42 -3.05 5.63 -19.09
CA VAL A 42 -1.73 5.27 -18.55
C VAL A 42 -1.71 3.82 -18.04
N ASP A 43 -2.74 3.39 -17.31
CA ASP A 43 -2.84 2.02 -16.81
C ASP A 43 -2.94 1.01 -17.97
N MET A 44 -3.68 1.34 -19.04
CA MET A 44 -3.79 0.51 -20.23
C MET A 44 -2.46 0.38 -20.98
N GLU A 45 -1.78 1.49 -21.24
CA GLU A 45 -0.48 1.52 -21.92
C GLU A 45 0.59 0.75 -21.13
N ASN A 46 0.65 0.96 -19.81
CA ASN A 46 1.53 0.20 -18.94
C ASN A 46 1.19 -1.29 -18.96
N TRP A 47 -0.09 -1.65 -18.96
CA TRP A 47 -0.50 -3.05 -18.99
C TRP A 47 -0.09 -3.75 -20.28
N GLU A 48 -0.26 -3.10 -21.43
CA GLU A 48 0.24 -3.61 -22.71
C GLU A 48 1.76 -3.78 -22.70
N TYR A 49 2.50 -2.79 -22.20
CA TYR A 49 3.96 -2.85 -22.10
C TYR A 49 4.44 -4.01 -21.20
N TYR A 50 3.99 -4.07 -19.95
CA TYR A 50 4.51 -5.06 -18.99
C TYR A 50 4.07 -6.49 -19.26
N LYS A 51 3.08 -6.72 -20.13
CA LYS A 51 2.79 -8.05 -20.67
C LYS A 51 3.93 -8.60 -21.50
N GLU A 52 4.57 -7.76 -22.31
CA GLU A 52 5.72 -8.13 -23.14
C GLU A 52 7.03 -8.08 -22.32
N HIS A 53 7.03 -7.32 -21.21
CA HIS A 53 8.18 -7.09 -20.34
C HIS A 53 7.96 -7.59 -18.89
N PRO A 54 7.59 -8.87 -18.65
CA PRO A 54 7.11 -9.34 -17.35
C PRO A 54 8.17 -9.32 -16.24
N LYS A 55 9.46 -9.37 -16.61
CA LYS A 55 10.58 -9.37 -15.65
C LYS A 55 11.11 -7.97 -15.33
N GLU A 56 10.67 -6.94 -16.05
CA GLU A 56 11.07 -5.57 -15.73
C GLU A 56 10.43 -5.15 -14.41
N THR A 57 11.17 -4.39 -13.62
CA THR A 57 10.69 -3.83 -12.36
C THR A 57 10.16 -2.43 -12.58
N LEU A 58 9.03 -2.12 -11.96
CA LEU A 58 8.43 -0.80 -11.96
C LEU A 58 8.17 -0.32 -10.53
N GLU A 59 8.17 1.00 -10.37
CA GLU A 59 7.77 1.66 -9.14
C GLU A 59 6.40 2.31 -9.33
N LEU A 60 5.44 1.89 -8.52
CA LEU A 60 4.17 2.60 -8.37
C LEU A 60 4.25 3.50 -7.14
N SER A 61 3.89 4.76 -7.32
CA SER A 61 3.89 5.72 -6.23
C SER A 61 2.51 6.30 -5.99
N GLU A 62 2.07 6.32 -4.74
CA GLU A 62 0.88 7.05 -4.29
C GLU A 62 1.34 8.23 -3.42
N SER A 63 0.87 9.44 -3.75
CA SER A 63 1.23 10.65 -2.99
C SER A 63 0.07 11.12 -2.13
N LEU A 64 0.33 11.19 -0.83
CA LEU A 64 -0.56 11.76 0.19
C LEU A 64 -0.11 13.20 0.45
N ILE A 65 -0.92 14.17 0.02
CA ILE A 65 -0.68 15.60 0.26
C ILE A 65 -1.46 16.00 1.51
N THR A 66 -0.76 16.44 2.54
CA THR A 66 -1.36 16.75 3.84
C THR A 66 -0.45 17.60 4.69
N ASP A 67 -1.05 18.46 5.50
CA ASP A 67 -0.36 19.22 6.54
C ASP A 67 -0.62 18.64 7.94
N ASP A 68 -1.45 17.59 8.04
CA ASP A 68 -1.96 17.04 9.29
C ASP A 68 -1.24 15.75 9.73
N ILE A 69 -0.56 15.05 8.81
CA ILE A 69 0.17 13.83 9.19
C ILE A 69 1.40 14.22 10.02
N SER A 70 1.37 13.80 11.28
CA SER A 70 2.50 13.85 12.20
C SER A 70 3.00 12.43 12.48
N LEU A 71 4.19 12.11 11.97
CA LEU A 71 4.86 10.83 12.25
C LEU A 71 5.70 10.94 13.52
N SER A 72 5.20 10.37 14.61
CA SER A 72 5.94 10.25 15.85
C SER A 72 7.00 9.15 15.76
N LYS A 73 7.91 9.11 16.76
CA LYS A 73 8.86 7.99 16.91
C LYS A 73 8.15 6.64 17.01
N LEU A 74 6.97 6.59 17.65
CA LEU A 74 6.20 5.35 17.76
C LEU A 74 5.63 4.93 16.40
N ASP A 75 5.19 5.89 15.58
CA ASP A 75 4.68 5.61 14.23
C ASP A 75 5.74 4.94 13.37
N LEU A 76 6.93 5.54 13.30
CA LEU A 76 8.05 4.97 12.55
C LEU A 76 8.42 3.58 13.05
N LEU A 77 8.39 3.34 14.37
CA LEU A 77 8.66 2.05 14.97
C LEU A 77 7.59 1.00 14.60
N LEU A 78 6.31 1.39 14.58
CA LEU A 78 5.21 0.53 14.18
C LEU A 78 5.31 0.15 12.70
N LEU A 79 5.49 1.14 11.81
CA LEU A 79 5.67 0.92 10.37
C LEU A 79 6.84 -0.04 10.10
N ASN A 80 7.99 0.21 10.73
CA ASN A 80 9.17 -0.65 10.63
C ASN A 80 8.91 -2.08 11.14
N THR A 81 8.17 -2.20 12.25
CA THR A 81 7.80 -3.52 12.81
C THR A 81 6.88 -4.28 11.87
N VAL A 82 5.87 -3.63 11.32
CA VAL A 82 4.94 -4.24 10.36
C VAL A 82 5.69 -4.68 9.10
N LYS A 83 6.60 -3.84 8.58
CA LYS A 83 7.38 -4.13 7.36
C LYS A 83 8.30 -5.34 7.51
N HIS A 84 9.02 -5.45 8.64
CA HIS A 84 10.13 -6.41 8.74
C HIS A 84 9.85 -7.60 9.66
N LYS A 85 8.88 -7.50 10.58
CA LYS A 85 8.55 -8.60 11.50
C LYS A 85 7.27 -9.34 11.11
N HIS A 86 6.49 -8.80 10.18
CA HIS A 86 5.25 -9.40 9.68
C HIS A 86 4.36 -9.98 10.81
N PRO A 87 4.03 -9.17 11.83
CA PRO A 87 3.28 -9.63 12.99
C PRO A 87 1.91 -10.13 12.56
N LYS A 88 1.42 -11.18 13.21
CA LYS A 88 0.13 -11.83 12.95
C LYS A 88 -1.01 -11.26 13.78
N SER A 89 -0.75 -10.24 14.60
CA SER A 89 -1.79 -9.51 15.35
C SER A 89 -1.24 -8.23 16.00
N ILE A 90 -2.15 -7.34 16.41
CA ILE A 90 -1.82 -6.17 17.26
C ILE A 90 -1.14 -6.62 18.58
N ARG A 91 -1.57 -7.74 19.15
CA ARG A 91 -0.97 -8.28 20.39
C ARG A 91 0.49 -8.68 20.19
N GLU A 92 0.80 -9.27 19.04
CA GLU A 92 2.18 -9.64 18.72
C GLU A 92 3.09 -8.41 18.56
N ILE A 93 2.58 -7.33 17.96
CA ILE A 93 3.30 -6.04 17.91
C ILE A 93 3.60 -5.53 19.32
N ALA A 94 2.61 -5.57 20.20
CA ALA A 94 2.76 -5.15 21.60
C ALA A 94 3.86 -5.96 22.30
N THR A 95 3.91 -7.28 22.10
CA THR A 95 4.98 -8.15 22.60
C THR A 95 6.35 -7.80 22.01
N ILE A 96 6.46 -7.64 20.68
CA ILE A 96 7.72 -7.32 20.00
C ILE A 96 8.30 -6.00 20.50
N LEU A 97 7.44 -5.00 20.73
CA LEU A 97 7.85 -3.67 21.15
C LEU A 97 7.91 -3.48 22.67
N ASN A 98 7.62 -4.54 23.44
CA ASN A 98 7.48 -4.49 24.90
C ASN A 98 6.58 -3.33 25.36
N LYS A 99 5.39 -3.24 24.78
CA LYS A 99 4.39 -2.18 25.02
C LYS A 99 3.02 -2.78 25.30
N ASN A 100 2.13 -1.97 25.84
CA ASN A 100 0.74 -2.38 26.10
C ASN A 100 -0.11 -2.28 24.83
N VAL A 101 -0.99 -3.25 24.60
CA VAL A 101 -1.93 -3.26 23.46
C VAL A 101 -2.76 -1.97 23.41
N SER A 102 -3.20 -1.46 24.56
CA SER A 102 -3.96 -0.21 24.68
C SER A 102 -3.22 1.03 24.16
N SER A 103 -1.88 1.02 24.15
CA SER A 103 -1.06 2.09 23.58
C SER A 103 -0.78 1.93 22.08
N ILE A 104 -0.84 0.68 21.57
CA ILE A 104 -0.51 0.34 20.19
C ILE A 104 -1.74 0.42 19.29
N GLN A 105 -2.88 -0.07 19.77
CA GLN A 105 -4.09 -0.17 18.97
C GLN A 105 -4.61 1.19 18.46
N PRO A 106 -4.68 2.26 19.27
CA PRO A 106 -5.10 3.57 18.77
C PRO A 106 -4.13 4.11 17.70
N GLN A 107 -2.83 3.88 17.89
CA GLN A 107 -1.81 4.37 16.96
C GLN A 107 -1.89 3.65 15.60
N LEU A 108 -2.07 2.33 15.61
CA LEU A 108 -2.26 1.59 14.36
C LEU A 108 -3.56 2.01 13.64
N LYS A 109 -4.64 2.28 14.39
CA LYS A 109 -5.88 2.82 13.79
C LYS A 109 -5.68 4.21 13.18
N LYS A 110 -4.91 5.07 13.83
CA LYS A 110 -4.51 6.38 13.26
C LYS A 110 -3.76 6.17 11.94
N LEU A 111 -2.72 5.35 11.94
CA LEU A 111 -1.95 5.05 10.72
C LEU A 111 -2.81 4.44 9.60
N GLU A 112 -3.81 3.63 9.94
CA GLU A 112 -4.77 3.12 8.96
C GLU A 112 -5.63 4.25 8.38
N SER A 113 -6.16 5.14 9.23
CA SER A 113 -6.97 6.28 8.77
C SER A 113 -6.17 7.28 7.92
N GLU A 114 -4.86 7.34 8.12
CA GLU A 114 -3.93 8.13 7.31
C GLU A 114 -3.49 7.41 6.03
N GLY A 115 -3.96 6.18 5.79
CA GLY A 115 -3.61 5.38 4.60
C GLY A 115 -2.21 4.76 4.64
N LEU A 116 -1.50 4.86 5.77
CA LEU A 116 -0.13 4.37 5.92
C LEU A 116 -0.05 2.87 6.22
N ILE A 117 -1.12 2.25 6.73
CA ILE A 117 -1.24 0.80 6.89
C ILE A 117 -2.64 0.33 6.48
N LYS A 118 -2.80 -0.98 6.29
CA LYS A 118 -4.12 -1.62 6.18
C LYS A 118 -4.21 -2.80 7.13
N PHE A 119 -5.42 -3.18 7.52
CA PHE A 119 -5.66 -4.45 8.23
C PHE A 119 -6.27 -5.51 7.31
N LYS A 120 -5.93 -6.75 7.59
CA LYS A 120 -6.64 -7.94 7.09
C LYS A 120 -7.05 -8.81 8.27
N GLU A 121 -8.07 -9.63 8.07
CA GLU A 121 -8.46 -10.64 9.04
C GLU A 121 -7.38 -11.74 9.13
N GLY A 122 -7.06 -12.10 10.36
CA GLY A 122 -6.16 -13.20 10.70
C GLY A 122 -6.87 -14.26 11.53
N ASN A 123 -6.09 -15.20 12.07
CA ASN A 123 -6.62 -16.29 12.88
C ASN A 123 -7.46 -15.78 14.04
N LYS A 124 -8.61 -16.41 14.28
CA LYS A 124 -9.54 -16.07 15.37
C LYS A 124 -9.98 -14.59 15.34
N ASN A 125 -10.28 -14.06 14.15
CA ASN A 125 -10.73 -12.67 13.93
C ASN A 125 -9.73 -11.62 14.44
N SER A 126 -8.43 -11.96 14.45
CA SER A 126 -7.39 -10.99 14.79
C SER A 126 -7.19 -10.01 13.64
N LEU A 127 -6.88 -8.75 13.97
CA LEU A 127 -6.50 -7.76 12.97
C LEU A 127 -4.99 -7.85 12.73
N VAL A 128 -4.62 -8.12 11.48
CA VAL A 128 -3.24 -8.25 11.02
C VAL A 128 -2.87 -7.01 10.20
N PRO A 129 -2.02 -6.12 10.72
CA PRO A 129 -1.59 -4.95 9.96
C PRO A 129 -0.59 -5.37 8.87
N TYR A 130 -0.66 -4.70 7.72
CA TYR A 130 0.30 -4.85 6.63
C TYR A 130 0.49 -3.52 5.89
N LEU A 131 1.60 -3.41 5.18
CA LEU A 131 1.90 -2.27 4.30
C LEU A 131 1.65 -2.67 2.85
N THR A 132 1.15 -1.74 2.04
CA THR A 132 0.96 -1.91 0.59
C THR A 132 2.12 -1.34 -0.24
N TYR A 133 3.16 -0.87 0.43
CA TYR A 133 4.33 -0.23 -0.16
C TYR A 133 5.63 -0.77 0.45
N ASP A 134 6.72 -0.43 -0.20
CA ASP A 134 8.08 -0.81 0.17
C ASP A 134 8.83 0.32 0.83
N ASP A 135 8.69 1.53 0.30
CA ASP A 135 9.41 2.71 0.76
C ASP A 135 8.44 3.88 1.02
N ILE A 136 8.82 4.77 1.93
CA ILE A 136 8.16 6.06 2.15
C ILE A 136 9.18 7.15 1.87
N LYS A 137 8.79 8.12 1.03
CA LYS A 137 9.54 9.35 0.82
C LYS A 137 8.76 10.53 1.39
N ILE A 138 9.40 11.31 2.26
CA ILE A 138 8.81 12.52 2.85
C ILE A 138 9.47 13.73 2.20
N THR A 139 8.67 14.62 1.64
CA THR A 139 9.12 15.89 1.06
C THR A 139 8.50 17.03 1.86
N ILE A 140 9.35 17.94 2.34
CA ILE A 140 9.01 19.11 3.16
C ILE A 140 9.17 20.36 2.31
#